data_AF-A0A2G3A5B4-F1
#
_entry.id   AF-A0A2G3A5B4-F1
#
_cell.length_a   1.000
_cell.length_b   1.000
_cell.length_c   1.000
_cell.angle_alpha   90.00
_cell.angle_beta   90.00
_cell.angle_gamma   90.00
#
_symmetry.space_group_name_H-M   'P 1'
#
loop_
_entity.id
_entity.type
_entity.pdbx_description
1 polymer ?
#
loop_
_entity_poly.entity_id
_entity_poly.type
_entity_poly.pdbx_seq_one_letter_code
_entity_poly.pdbx_strand_id
1 'polypeptide(L)'
;MQGDFQFKLEIKLFSRIHHKDVVNLVGFCYEQGEQILVYKYIPKGTLKGNHIYNFNLFFLNLHMTLSVKTKFQLEWTRRLRIALDTARGLAYLHEIADPPIIHMDVKSNNILLDDHLTAKVTVFGLSNTTTQ
;
A
#
# COMPACT_ATOMS: atom_id res chain seq x y z
N MET A 1 24.92 -8.71 1.66
CA MET A 1 24.37 -10.06 1.94
C MET A 1 22.88 -10.01 2.31
N GLN A 2 22.42 -9.10 3.18
CA GLN A 2 21.01 -9.02 3.57
C GLN A 2 20.04 -8.65 2.44
N GLY A 3 20.44 -7.75 1.53
CA GLY A 3 19.61 -7.34 0.37
C GLY A 3 19.30 -8.48 -0.61
N ASP A 4 20.27 -9.36 -0.89
CA ASP A 4 20.07 -10.49 -1.82
C ASP A 4 19.11 -11.55 -1.27
N PHE A 5 19.21 -11.83 0.03
CA PHE A 5 18.26 -12.70 0.72
C PHE A 5 16.84 -12.11 0.67
N GLN A 6 16.72 -10.81 0.96
CA GLN A 6 15.44 -10.11 0.98
C GLN A 6 14.76 -10.12 -0.38
N PHE A 7 15.51 -9.84 -1.44
CA PHE A 7 15.05 -9.87 -2.81
C PHE A 7 14.53 -11.25 -3.23
N LYS A 8 15.30 -12.32 -2.95
CA LYS A 8 14.89 -13.70 -3.27
C LYS A 8 13.67 -14.15 -2.47
N LEU A 9 13.59 -13.75 -1.19
CA LEU A 9 12.43 -14.02 -0.34
C LEU A 9 11.18 -13.32 -0.88
N GLU A 10 11.30 -12.05 -1.28
CA GLU A 10 10.22 -11.27 -1.85
C GLU A 10 9.70 -11.90 -3.15
N ILE A 11 10.58 -12.33 -4.05
CA ILE A 11 10.17 -13.08 -5.25
C ILE A 11 9.44 -14.37 -4.86
N LYS A 12 10.01 -15.17 -3.95
CA LYS A 12 9.45 -16.47 -3.57
C LYS A 12 8.04 -16.33 -2.97
N LEU A 13 7.83 -15.33 -2.13
CA LEU A 13 6.56 -15.10 -1.46
C LEU A 13 5.55 -14.41 -2.39
N PHE A 14 5.92 -13.29 -3.02
CA PHE A 14 4.97 -12.43 -3.74
C PHE A 14 4.67 -12.87 -5.17
N SER A 15 5.48 -13.75 -5.77
CA SER A 15 5.14 -14.35 -7.08
C SER A 15 3.88 -15.20 -7.05
N ARG A 16 3.46 -15.68 -5.87
CA ARG A 16 2.28 -16.54 -5.68
C ARG A 16 1.05 -15.76 -5.19
N ILE A 17 1.21 -14.46 -4.95
CA ILE A 17 0.18 -13.61 -4.36
C ILE A 17 -0.61 -12.95 -5.48
N HIS A 18 -1.88 -13.32 -5.55
CA HIS A 18 -2.83 -12.76 -6.51
C HIS A 18 -4.13 -12.41 -5.80
N HIS A 19 -4.21 -11.17 -5.33
CA HIS A 19 -5.40 -10.68 -4.64
C HIS A 19 -5.73 -9.25 -5.07
N LYS A 20 -7.02 -8.93 -5.17
CA LYS A 20 -7.46 -7.61 -5.62
C LYS A 20 -7.05 -6.47 -4.68
N ASP A 21 -6.88 -6.75 -3.39
CA ASP A 21 -6.53 -5.77 -2.35
C ASP A 21 -5.04 -5.86 -1.94
N VAL A 22 -4.21 -6.57 -2.72
CA VAL A 22 -2.74 -6.62 -2.57
C VAL A 22 -2.09 -6.19 -3.88
N VAL A 23 -0.96 -5.51 -3.83
CA VAL A 23 -0.21 -5.14 -5.04
C VAL A 23 0.48 -6.38 -5.60
N ASN A 24 0.19 -6.72 -6.84
CA ASN A 24 0.76 -7.89 -7.50
C ASN A 24 2.17 -7.60 -8.03
N LEU A 25 3.10 -8.52 -7.74
CA LEU A 25 4.38 -8.62 -8.42
C LEU A 25 4.13 -9.12 -9.85
N VAL A 26 4.63 -8.39 -10.85
CA VAL A 26 4.52 -8.72 -12.28
C VAL A 26 5.74 -9.52 -12.74
N GLY A 27 6.92 -9.19 -12.22
CA GLY A 27 8.16 -9.86 -12.57
C GLY A 27 9.35 -9.30 -11.81
N PHE A 28 10.54 -9.78 -12.16
CA PHE A 28 11.80 -9.35 -11.57
C PHE A 28 12.92 -9.41 -12.61
N CYS A 29 14.01 -8.68 -12.38
CA CYS A 29 15.29 -8.83 -13.06
C CYS A 29 16.36 -9.19 -12.03
N TYR A 30 17.14 -10.23 -12.32
CA TYR A 30 18.26 -10.69 -11.49
C TYR A 30 19.44 -11.04 -12.39
N GLU A 31 20.08 -10.01 -12.95
CA GLU A 31 21.14 -10.16 -13.93
C GLU A 31 22.26 -9.15 -13.68
N GLN A 32 23.51 -9.55 -13.95
CA GLN A 32 24.68 -8.66 -13.91
C GLN A 32 24.87 -7.88 -12.59
N GLY A 33 24.34 -8.38 -11.48
CA GLY A 33 24.39 -7.72 -10.18
C GLY A 33 23.20 -6.78 -9.88
N GLU A 34 22.31 -6.58 -10.84
CA GLU A 34 21.09 -5.79 -10.68
C GLU A 34 19.95 -6.63 -10.07
N GLN A 35 19.19 -6.00 -9.18
CA GLN A 35 18.06 -6.60 -8.47
C GLN A 35 16.83 -5.69 -8.60
N ILE A 36 15.93 -6.02 -9.51
CA ILE A 36 14.75 -5.18 -9.81
C ILE A 36 13.48 -5.98 -9.60
N LEU A 37 12.52 -5.41 -8.88
CA LEU A 37 11.17 -5.94 -8.75
C LEU A 37 10.20 -5.05 -9.51
N VAL A 38 9.35 -5.66 -10.33
CA VAL A 38 8.37 -4.97 -11.17
C VAL A 38 6.98 -5.24 -10.60
N TYR A 39 6.32 -4.20 -10.14
CA TYR A 39 4.98 -4.26 -9.56
C TYR A 39 3.94 -3.64 -10.49
N LYS A 40 2.67 -4.06 -10.34
CA LYS A 40 1.57 -3.38 -11.00
C LYS A 40 1.49 -1.92 -10.52
N TYR A 41 1.54 -0.98 -11.46
CA TYR A 41 1.45 0.45 -11.15
C TYR A 41 0.08 0.82 -10.58
N ILE A 42 0.08 1.54 -9.45
CA ILE A 42 -1.12 1.99 -8.76
C ILE A 42 -1.18 3.55 -8.80
N PRO A 43 -2.11 4.13 -9.58
CA PRO A 43 -2.00 5.51 -10.07
C PRO A 43 -2.22 6.61 -9.04
N LYS A 44 -3.00 6.40 -7.96
CA LYS A 44 -3.22 7.44 -6.94
C LYS A 44 -2.17 7.44 -5.83
N GLY A 45 -1.19 6.53 -5.89
CA GLY A 45 -0.09 6.50 -4.93
C GLY A 45 -0.52 6.12 -3.51
N THR A 46 0.26 6.56 -2.52
CA THR A 46 0.10 6.16 -1.10
C THR A 46 -1.02 6.91 -0.39
N LEU A 47 -1.65 6.24 0.57
CA LEU A 47 -2.68 6.83 1.42
C LEU A 47 -2.13 7.94 2.33
N LYS A 48 -0.84 7.90 2.71
CA LYS A 48 -0.16 8.95 3.50
C LYS A 48 -0.15 10.31 2.81
N GLY A 49 -0.42 10.40 1.51
CA GLY A 49 -0.52 11.68 0.80
C GLY A 49 -1.62 12.63 1.32
N ASN A 50 -2.04 13.56 0.47
CA ASN A 50 -3.02 14.63 0.77
C ASN A 50 -4.42 14.16 1.25
N HIS A 51 -4.62 12.85 1.42
CA HIS A 51 -5.90 12.20 1.71
C HIS A 51 -6.23 12.07 3.21
N ILE A 52 -5.24 12.03 4.11
CA ILE A 52 -5.47 11.80 5.55
C ILE A 52 -5.50 13.11 6.37
N TYR A 53 -4.65 14.10 6.08
CA TYR A 53 -4.25 15.12 7.07
C TYR A 53 -5.16 16.35 7.24
N ASN A 54 -6.45 16.33 6.89
CA ASN A 54 -7.36 17.45 7.17
C ASN A 54 -8.64 16.99 7.89
N PHE A 55 -8.46 16.29 9.02
CA PHE A 55 -9.59 15.75 9.79
C PHE A 55 -10.35 16.81 10.62
N ASN A 56 -9.80 18.01 10.84
CA ASN A 56 -10.25 18.86 11.95
C ASN A 56 -10.88 20.22 11.61
N LEU A 57 -11.31 20.48 10.37
CA LEU A 57 -11.94 21.78 10.05
C LEU A 57 -13.38 21.70 9.53
N PHE A 58 -13.88 20.52 9.17
CA PHE A 58 -15.23 20.43 8.58
C PHE A 58 -16.35 20.42 9.63
N PHE A 59 -16.06 20.06 10.88
CA PHE A 59 -17.04 20.16 11.97
C PHE A 59 -17.13 21.57 12.58
N LEU A 60 -16.27 22.53 12.20
CA LEU A 60 -16.25 23.86 12.82
C LEU A 60 -16.51 25.04 11.88
N ASN A 61 -16.55 24.87 10.55
CA ASN A 61 -16.78 25.99 9.65
C ASN A 61 -17.87 25.67 8.61
N LEU A 62 -19.12 25.78 9.05
CA LEU A 62 -20.17 26.28 8.17
C LEU A 62 -19.79 27.72 7.83
N HIS A 63 -19.58 28.01 6.54
CA HIS A 63 -19.27 29.32 5.92
C HIS A 63 -17.78 29.57 5.62
N MET A 64 -17.37 29.40 4.34
CA MET A 64 -16.55 30.37 3.58
C MET A 64 -16.20 29.85 2.17
N THR A 65 -16.84 30.48 1.19
CA THR A 65 -16.32 30.99 -0.11
C THR A 65 -15.19 30.28 -0.86
N LEU A 66 -15.54 29.89 -2.09
CA LEU A 66 -14.87 30.18 -3.38
C LEU A 66 -13.35 30.43 -3.40
N SER A 67 -12.68 29.58 -4.20
CA SER A 67 -11.34 29.71 -4.79
C SER A 67 -10.16 29.12 -4.01
N VAL A 68 -9.24 28.50 -4.77
CA VAL A 68 -7.93 27.90 -4.40
C VAL A 68 -7.94 26.39 -4.07
N LYS A 69 -7.61 25.59 -5.09
CA LYS A 69 -7.15 24.18 -5.03
C LYS A 69 -7.93 23.29 -4.03
N THR A 70 -9.09 22.81 -4.43
CA THR A 70 -9.90 21.86 -3.67
C THR A 70 -9.10 20.56 -3.43
N LYS A 71 -8.41 20.50 -2.29
CA LYS A 71 -7.79 19.30 -1.75
C LYS A 71 -8.91 18.31 -1.44
N PHE A 72 -9.13 17.33 -2.33
CA PHE A 72 -10.15 16.29 -2.20
C PHE A 72 -9.90 15.49 -0.91
N GLN A 73 -10.70 15.73 0.12
CA GLN A 73 -10.67 14.96 1.36
C GLN A 73 -11.41 13.64 1.15
N LEU A 74 -10.95 12.55 1.80
CA LEU A 74 -11.68 11.29 1.76
C LEU A 74 -12.85 11.34 2.75
N GLU A 75 -14.07 11.23 2.22
CA GLU A 75 -15.31 11.03 2.98
C GLU A 75 -15.19 9.85 3.96
N TRP A 76 -15.90 9.93 5.09
CA TRP A 76 -15.83 8.89 6.14
C TRP A 76 -16.14 7.49 5.62
N THR A 77 -17.19 7.35 4.80
CA THR A 77 -17.56 6.08 4.16
C THR A 77 -16.42 5.53 3.29
N ARG A 78 -15.65 6.41 2.62
CA ARG A 78 -14.51 6.01 1.81
C ARG A 78 -13.35 5.51 2.69
N ARG A 79 -13.12 6.12 3.85
CA ARG A 79 -12.12 5.65 4.82
C ARG A 79 -12.46 4.27 5.36
N LEU A 80 -13.74 4.01 5.67
CA LEU A 80 -14.20 2.69 6.09
C LEU A 80 -13.98 1.63 4.99
N ARG A 81 -14.25 1.98 3.73
CA ARG A 81 -13.94 1.09 2.59
C ARG A 81 -12.45 0.80 2.48
N ILE A 82 -11.60 1.80 2.59
CA ILE A 82 -10.14 1.64 2.55
C ILE A 82 -9.65 0.72 3.69
N ALA A 83 -10.18 0.89 4.90
CA ALA A 83 -9.84 0.03 6.03
C ALA A 83 -10.29 -1.42 5.78
N LEU A 84 -11.49 -1.62 5.24
CA LEU A 84 -12.01 -2.94 4.89
C LEU A 84 -11.18 -3.62 3.79
N ASP A 85 -10.85 -2.90 2.73
CA ASP A 85 -10.03 -3.42 1.62
C ASP A 85 -8.61 -3.78 2.13
N THR A 86 -8.02 -2.94 2.99
CA THR A 86 -6.75 -3.24 3.66
C THR A 86 -6.83 -4.50 4.51
N ALA A 87 -7.89 -4.64 5.33
CA ALA A 87 -8.10 -5.81 6.15
C ALA A 87 -8.28 -7.09 5.32
N ARG A 88 -8.98 -7.01 4.19
CA ARG A 88 -9.11 -8.13 3.24
C ARG A 88 -7.77 -8.53 2.64
N GLY A 89 -6.95 -7.57 2.24
CA GLY A 89 -5.59 -7.84 1.77
C GLY A 89 -4.73 -8.57 2.82
N LEU A 90 -4.80 -8.12 4.09
CA LEU A 90 -4.06 -8.75 5.19
C LEU A 90 -4.60 -10.14 5.53
N ALA A 91 -5.92 -10.33 5.57
CA ALA A 91 -6.53 -11.64 5.80
C ALA A 91 -6.09 -12.64 4.74
N TYR A 92 -6.07 -12.25 3.46
CA TYR A 92 -5.55 -13.09 2.39
C TYR A 92 -4.08 -13.50 2.63
N LEU A 93 -3.22 -12.55 3.01
CA LEU A 93 -1.81 -12.84 3.30
C LEU A 93 -1.62 -13.79 4.49
N HIS A 94 -2.48 -13.71 5.51
CA HIS A 94 -2.37 -14.54 6.71
C HIS A 94 -2.98 -15.93 6.55
N GLU A 95 -4.10 -16.04 5.84
CA GLU A 95 -4.93 -17.25 5.85
C GLU A 95 -4.84 -18.05 4.55
N ILE A 96 -4.57 -17.38 3.41
CA ILE A 96 -4.65 -17.99 2.08
C ILE A 96 -3.27 -18.15 1.44
N ALA A 97 -2.32 -17.26 1.75
CA ALA A 97 -0.95 -17.43 1.28
C ALA A 97 -0.28 -18.67 1.90
N ASP A 98 0.48 -19.41 1.10
CA ASP A 98 1.25 -20.56 1.54
C ASP A 98 2.74 -20.41 1.17
N PRO A 99 3.64 -20.22 2.15
CA PRO A 99 3.35 -20.10 3.58
C PRO A 99 2.63 -18.78 3.94
N PRO A 100 1.95 -18.70 5.11
CA PRO A 100 1.39 -17.45 5.62
C PRO A 100 2.42 -16.32 5.66
N ILE A 101 2.02 -15.12 5.20
CA ILE A 101 2.89 -13.94 5.10
C ILE A 101 2.46 -12.91 6.15
N ILE A 102 3.34 -12.61 7.10
CA ILE A 102 3.14 -11.51 8.06
C ILE A 102 3.70 -10.24 7.43
N HIS A 103 2.85 -9.23 7.20
CA HIS A 103 3.25 -7.99 6.53
C HIS A 103 4.26 -7.14 7.34
N MET A 104 4.15 -7.13 8.67
CA MET A 104 5.02 -6.43 9.65
C MET A 104 5.08 -4.90 9.58
N ASP A 105 4.79 -4.26 8.45
CA ASP A 105 4.88 -2.80 8.29
C ASP A 105 3.57 -2.18 7.78
N VAL A 106 2.44 -2.46 8.46
CA VAL A 106 1.14 -1.92 8.05
C VAL A 106 1.03 -0.45 8.49
N LYS A 107 1.12 0.46 7.52
CA LYS A 107 0.99 1.92 7.70
C LYS A 107 0.43 2.57 6.45
N SER A 108 -0.06 3.81 6.55
CA SER A 108 -0.64 4.55 5.42
C SER A 108 0.29 4.75 4.22
N ASN A 109 1.62 4.68 4.41
CA ASN A 109 2.59 4.68 3.31
C ASN A 109 2.56 3.40 2.46
N ASN A 110 2.14 2.29 3.05
CA ASN A 110 2.16 0.96 2.46
C ASN A 110 0.75 0.53 2.01
N ILE A 111 -0.18 1.48 1.95
CA ILE A 111 -1.51 1.30 1.37
C ILE A 111 -1.59 2.22 0.15
N LEU A 112 -1.73 1.65 -1.04
CA LEU A 112 -1.90 2.40 -2.28
C LEU A 112 -3.38 2.48 -2.66
N LEU A 113 -3.74 3.52 -3.42
CA LEU A 113 -5.08 3.69 -3.96
C LEU A 113 -5.07 3.61 -5.49
N ASP A 114 -5.95 2.79 -6.06
CA ASP A 114 -6.16 2.79 -7.51
C ASP A 114 -7.12 3.91 -7.97
N ASP A 115 -7.43 3.94 -9.26
CA ASP A 115 -8.30 4.97 -9.85
C ASP A 115 -9.72 4.98 -9.26
N HIS A 116 -10.17 3.87 -8.69
CA HIS A 116 -11.47 3.75 -8.03
C HIS A 116 -11.42 4.04 -6.53
N LEU A 117 -10.24 4.41 -6.02
CA LEU A 117 -9.93 4.55 -4.60
C LEU A 117 -10.15 3.25 -3.82
N THR A 118 -9.88 2.11 -4.45
CA THR A 118 -9.77 0.81 -3.78
C THR A 118 -8.37 0.68 -3.19
N ALA A 119 -8.29 0.21 -1.95
CA ALA A 119 -7.02 0.09 -1.24
C ALA A 119 -6.27 -1.18 -1.64
N LYS A 120 -4.96 -1.04 -1.82
CA LYS A 120 -4.05 -2.16 -2.11
C LYS A 120 -2.88 -2.13 -1.16
N VAL A 121 -2.73 -3.21 -0.40
CA VAL A 121 -1.60 -3.42 0.50
C VAL A 121 -0.34 -3.64 -0.34
N THR A 122 0.71 -2.86 -0.09
CA THR A 122 2.01 -3.00 -0.74
C THR A 122 3.11 -3.25 0.27
N VAL A 123 4.13 -4.00 -0.14
CA VAL A 123 5.22 -4.46 0.73
C VAL A 123 6.52 -3.69 0.46
N PHE A 124 6.43 -2.50 -0.14
CA PHE A 124 7.57 -1.59 -0.32
C PHE A 124 8.17 -1.20 1.04
N GLY A 125 9.08 -2.00 1.61
CA GLY A 125 9.61 -1.65 2.93
C GLY A 125 10.36 -2.71 3.74
N LEU A 126 10.61 -3.93 3.24
CA LEU A 126 11.62 -4.78 3.89
C LEU A 126 13.06 -4.22 3.75
N SER A 127 13.23 -3.08 3.09
CA SER A 127 14.49 -2.37 2.93
C SER A 127 14.88 -1.44 4.09
N ASN A 128 14.12 -1.34 5.18
CA ASN A 128 14.51 -0.52 6.36
C ASN A 128 14.06 -1.11 7.71
N THR A 129 14.28 -2.40 7.96
CA THR A 129 14.43 -2.84 9.37
C THR A 129 15.86 -2.51 9.79
N THR A 130 15.96 -1.36 10.44
CA THR A 130 17.09 -0.76 11.13
C THR A 130 18.00 -1.78 11.81
N THR A 131 19.30 -1.61 11.54
CA THR A 131 20.43 -1.92 12.39
C THR A 131 20.09 -2.02 13.88
N GLN A 132 20.41 -3.16 14.50
CA GLN A 132 21.08 -3.27 15.80
C GLN A 132 21.75 -4.64 15.88
#